data_AF-A0A0Q5P8W4-F1
#
_entry.id   AF-A0A0Q5P8W4-F1
#
_cell.length_a   1.000
_cell.length_b   1.000
_cell.length_c   1.000
_cell.angle_alpha   90.00
_cell.angle_beta   90.00
_cell.angle_gamma   90.00
#
_symmetry.space_group_name_H-M   'P 1'
#
loop_
_entity.id
_entity.type
_entity.pdbx_description
1 polymer ?
#
loop_
_entity_poly.entity_id
_entity_poly.type
_entity_poly.pdbx_seq_one_letter_code
_entity_poly.pdbx_strand_id
1 'polypeptide(L)'
;MVSPSTFALLLLQTTVVASPGYDIAGAKTPDDIRAQFLQRATQTRVPSTPDRPIRITSLPSSSAILSGQRSLNESIVRAKRTTIVPPLKPLAVDGCRKVVEFARGYTLRGSSVLNGRSSTFDCGTFVAIVVDEDFGRPLDVLTVSGFDPADMAAVVNGGALARSFRLGKTGAKEVVYRWVRPGRALTIELTSDANDYPTLVRAGDAILNSVTSG
;
A
#
# COMPACT_ATOMS: atom_id res chain seq x y z
N MET A 1 0.94 16.78 30.09
CA MET A 1 0.19 15.56 29.74
C MET A 1 -0.73 15.89 28.58
N VAL A 2 -0.49 15.32 27.41
CA VAL A 2 -1.32 15.55 26.22
C VAL A 2 -2.58 14.70 26.37
N SER A 3 -3.76 15.32 26.22
CA SER A 3 -5.05 14.63 26.34
C SER A 3 -5.16 13.47 25.34
N PRO A 4 -5.79 12.33 25.69
CA PRO A 4 -6.04 11.22 24.75
C PRO A 4 -6.73 11.69 23.46
N SER A 5 -7.59 12.70 23.57
CA SER A 5 -8.30 13.32 22.44
C SER A 5 -7.36 14.10 21.52
N THR A 6 -6.32 14.74 22.07
CA THR A 6 -5.29 15.46 21.30
C THR A 6 -4.32 14.49 20.63
N PHE A 7 -4.04 13.34 21.25
CA PHE A 7 -3.24 12.26 20.65
C PHE A 7 -3.97 11.61 19.47
N ALA A 8 -5.28 11.34 19.61
CA ALA A 8 -6.13 10.88 18.52
C ALA A 8 -6.24 11.90 17.36
N LEU A 9 -6.30 13.21 17.66
CA LEU A 9 -6.33 14.27 16.63
C LEU A 9 -4.98 14.43 15.90
N LEU A 10 -3.85 14.30 16.60
CA LEU A 10 -2.51 14.28 15.99
C LEU A 10 -2.30 13.01 15.13
N LEU A 11 -2.87 11.88 15.53
CA LEU A 11 -2.84 10.64 14.73
C LEU A 11 -3.68 10.73 13.47
N LEU A 12 -4.79 11.49 13.47
CA LEU A 12 -5.51 11.85 12.24
C LEU A 12 -4.66 12.72 11.29
N GLN A 13 -3.57 13.34 11.75
CA GLN A 13 -2.56 13.99 10.88
C GLN A 13 -1.57 13.03 10.24
N THR A 14 -1.55 11.76 10.66
CA THR A 14 -0.75 10.70 10.05
C THR A 14 -1.54 9.88 9.02
N THR A 15 -2.82 10.19 8.82
CA THR A 15 -3.64 9.45 7.85
C THR A 15 -3.43 9.87 6.42
N VAL A 16 -2.71 10.96 6.15
CA VAL A 16 -2.38 11.41 4.80
C VAL A 16 -0.93 11.91 4.80
N VAL A 17 -0.10 11.34 3.94
CA VAL A 17 1.31 11.71 3.74
C VAL A 17 1.45 12.36 2.39
N ALA A 18 2.07 13.54 2.34
CA ALA A 18 2.37 14.28 1.14
C ALA A 18 3.89 14.32 0.90
N SER A 19 4.30 14.44 -0.36
CA SER A 19 5.70 14.72 -0.67
C SER A 19 6.11 16.15 -0.29
N PRO A 20 7.33 16.37 0.25
CA PRO A 20 7.81 17.70 0.61
C PRO A 20 8.14 18.57 -0.62
N GLY A 21 8.09 19.89 -0.45
CA GLY A 21 8.68 20.86 -1.40
C GLY A 21 7.75 21.43 -2.48
N TYR A 22 6.43 21.46 -2.27
CA TYR A 22 5.47 22.12 -3.16
C TYR A 22 5.07 23.50 -2.67
N ASP A 23 6.03 24.43 -2.64
CA ASP A 23 5.75 25.87 -2.58
C ASP A 23 5.87 26.41 -4.01
N ILE A 24 4.78 26.33 -4.76
CA ILE A 24 4.63 27.03 -6.05
C ILE A 24 3.50 28.03 -5.83
N ALA A 25 3.74 29.33 -6.03
CA ALA A 25 2.73 30.36 -5.84
C ALA A 25 1.46 30.03 -6.66
N GLY A 26 0.33 29.82 -5.99
CA GLY A 26 -0.96 29.45 -6.60
C GLY A 26 -1.21 27.94 -6.75
N ALA A 27 -0.28 27.07 -6.38
CA ALA A 27 -0.52 25.64 -6.30
C ALA A 27 -1.30 25.28 -5.03
N LYS A 28 -2.20 24.29 -5.14
CA LYS A 28 -2.88 23.69 -4.00
C LYS A 28 -1.84 23.26 -2.96
N THR A 29 -1.98 23.73 -1.73
CA THR A 29 -1.10 23.33 -0.64
C THR A 29 -1.26 21.83 -0.35
N PRO A 30 -0.28 21.18 0.31
CA PRO A 30 -0.48 19.83 0.83
C PRO A 30 -1.77 19.69 1.66
N ASP A 31 -2.15 20.74 2.40
CA ASP A 31 -3.38 20.78 3.19
C ASP A 31 -4.64 20.83 2.30
N ASP A 32 -4.63 21.57 1.18
CA ASP A 32 -5.75 21.62 0.24
C ASP A 32 -6.00 20.27 -0.44
N ILE A 33 -4.93 19.55 -0.80
CA ILE A 33 -5.06 18.22 -1.40
C ILE A 33 -5.47 17.20 -0.36
N ARG A 34 -4.98 17.33 0.87
CA ARG A 34 -5.46 16.54 1.99
C ARG A 34 -6.96 16.75 2.18
N ALA A 35 -7.45 18.00 2.23
CA ALA A 35 -8.87 18.30 2.35
C ALA A 35 -9.70 17.69 1.20
N GLN A 36 -9.22 17.79 -0.03
CA GLN A 36 -9.88 17.18 -1.21
C GLN A 36 -9.86 15.66 -1.18
N PHE A 37 -8.76 15.06 -0.72
CA PHE A 37 -8.65 13.61 -0.54
C PHE A 37 -9.70 13.13 0.45
N LEU A 38 -9.81 13.78 1.62
CA LEU A 38 -10.81 13.44 2.63
C LEU A 38 -12.25 13.62 2.10
N GLN A 39 -12.53 14.65 1.28
CA GLN A 39 -13.85 14.87 0.65
C GLN A 39 -14.21 13.83 -0.41
N ARG A 40 -13.26 13.39 -1.24
CA ARG A 40 -13.50 12.34 -2.24
C ARG A 40 -13.69 10.97 -1.58
N ALA A 41 -12.97 10.73 -0.48
CA ALA A 41 -13.02 9.48 0.25
C ALA A 41 -14.45 9.20 0.77
N THR A 42 -15.16 10.22 1.28
CA THR A 42 -16.56 10.14 1.72
C THR A 42 -17.58 9.57 0.70
N GLN A 43 -17.23 9.42 -0.57
CA GLN A 43 -18.12 8.86 -1.60
C GLN A 43 -18.00 7.33 -1.79
N THR A 44 -17.07 6.63 -1.12
CA THR A 44 -16.79 5.20 -1.38
C THR A 44 -16.87 4.27 -0.15
N ARG A 45 -18.11 3.92 0.23
CA ARG A 45 -18.66 2.65 0.80
C ARG A 45 -17.91 1.74 1.84
N VAL A 46 -18.76 1.28 2.77
CA VAL A 46 -18.88 -0.01 3.51
C VAL A 46 -17.68 -0.52 4.35
N PRO A 47 -17.77 -0.47 5.70
CA PRO A 47 -16.83 -1.14 6.60
C PRO A 47 -16.72 -2.64 6.31
N SER A 48 -15.49 -3.16 6.16
CA SER A 48 -15.23 -4.59 5.91
C SER A 48 -14.58 -5.26 7.10
N THR A 49 -15.00 -6.48 7.42
CA THR A 49 -14.40 -7.33 8.47
C THR A 49 -14.21 -8.75 7.93
N PRO A 50 -13.43 -9.62 8.60
CA PRO A 50 -13.33 -11.03 8.19
C PRO A 50 -14.69 -11.72 8.03
N ASP A 51 -15.64 -11.41 8.91
CA ASP A 51 -17.00 -12.00 8.89
C ASP A 51 -17.95 -11.30 7.91
N ARG A 52 -17.60 -10.08 7.48
CA ARG A 52 -18.38 -9.27 6.52
C ARG A 52 -17.44 -8.67 5.47
N PRO A 53 -16.89 -9.49 4.54
CA PRO A 53 -16.02 -8.98 3.50
C PRO A 53 -16.82 -8.25 2.43
N ILE A 54 -16.17 -7.32 1.74
CA ILE A 54 -16.70 -6.68 0.55
C ILE A 54 -16.70 -7.72 -0.58
N ARG A 55 -17.87 -8.00 -1.15
CA ARG A 55 -17.99 -8.88 -2.30
C ARG A 55 -17.63 -8.13 -3.56
N ILE A 56 -16.67 -8.64 -4.33
CA ILE A 56 -16.24 -8.05 -5.60
C ILE A 56 -16.45 -9.01 -6.76
N THR A 57 -16.76 -8.45 -7.93
CA THR A 57 -17.10 -9.21 -9.14
C THR A 57 -15.91 -9.96 -9.72
N SER A 58 -14.72 -9.37 -9.67
CA SER A 58 -13.48 -9.95 -10.18
C SER A 58 -12.38 -9.86 -9.14
N LEU A 59 -12.01 -11.01 -8.58
CA LEU A 59 -10.74 -11.21 -7.90
C LEU A 59 -10.02 -12.35 -8.64
N PRO A 60 -8.85 -12.10 -9.25
CA PRO A 60 -8.09 -13.14 -9.93
C PRO A 60 -7.60 -14.19 -8.94
N SER A 61 -7.46 -15.44 -9.39
CA SER A 61 -6.83 -16.49 -8.59
C SER A 61 -5.35 -16.17 -8.36
N SER A 62 -4.77 -16.81 -7.34
CA SER A 62 -3.35 -16.71 -7.01
C SER A 62 -2.46 -17.03 -8.21
N SER A 63 -2.80 -18.08 -8.96
CA SER A 63 -2.09 -18.48 -10.18
C SER A 63 -2.21 -17.46 -11.31
N ALA A 64 -3.39 -16.85 -11.49
CA ALA A 64 -3.61 -15.81 -12.49
C ALA A 64 -2.82 -14.53 -12.16
N ILE A 65 -2.76 -14.15 -10.87
CA ILE A 65 -1.94 -13.02 -10.40
C ILE A 65 -0.47 -13.29 -10.73
N LEU A 66 0.08 -14.44 -10.36
CA LEU A 66 1.49 -14.76 -10.63
C LEU A 66 1.82 -14.74 -12.11
N SER A 67 0.94 -15.31 -12.96
CA SER A 67 1.11 -15.30 -14.41
C SER A 67 1.11 -13.87 -14.98
N GLY A 68 0.14 -13.05 -14.55
CA GLY A 68 0.05 -11.65 -14.96
C GLY A 68 1.27 -10.83 -14.53
N GLN A 69 1.77 -11.04 -13.31
CA GLN A 69 2.94 -10.34 -12.78
C GLN A 69 4.23 -10.72 -13.52
N ARG A 70 4.43 -12.01 -13.87
CA ARG A 70 5.55 -12.44 -14.72
C ARG A 70 5.49 -11.81 -16.11
N SER A 71 4.31 -11.79 -16.71
CA SER A 71 4.09 -11.20 -18.03
C SER A 71 4.36 -9.70 -18.05
N LEU A 72 3.96 -8.99 -16.98
CA LEU A 72 4.26 -7.58 -16.78
C LEU A 72 5.77 -7.34 -16.67
N ASN A 73 6.48 -8.15 -15.88
CA ASN A 73 7.92 -8.04 -15.72
C ASN A 73 8.67 -8.25 -17.04
N GLU A 74 8.29 -9.27 -17.81
CA GLU A 74 8.84 -9.50 -19.16
C GLU A 74 8.60 -8.32 -20.10
N SER A 75 7.45 -7.66 -20.00
CA SER A 75 7.16 -6.44 -20.76
C SER A 75 8.07 -5.28 -20.36
N ILE A 76 8.27 -5.06 -19.05
CA ILE A 76 9.15 -4.01 -18.51
C ILE A 76 10.59 -4.22 -18.96
N VAL A 77 11.11 -5.45 -18.83
CA VAL A 77 12.46 -5.83 -19.25
C VAL A 77 12.63 -5.63 -20.75
N ARG A 78 11.69 -6.11 -21.58
CA ARG A 78 11.74 -5.94 -23.04
C ARG A 78 11.71 -4.48 -23.47
N ALA A 79 10.92 -3.66 -22.79
CA ALA A 79 10.81 -2.24 -23.08
C ALA A 79 12.07 -1.45 -22.69
N LYS A 80 13.11 -2.10 -22.12
CA LYS A 80 14.30 -1.46 -21.52
C LYS A 80 13.91 -0.29 -20.62
N ARG A 81 12.74 -0.38 -19.97
CA ARG A 81 12.37 0.54 -18.91
C ARG A 81 13.22 0.11 -17.73
N THR A 82 14.46 0.61 -17.68
CA THR A 82 15.35 0.49 -16.53
C THR A 82 14.56 1.01 -15.36
N THR A 83 13.95 0.08 -14.65
CA THR A 83 13.14 0.31 -13.47
C THR A 83 14.17 0.51 -12.41
N ILE A 84 14.69 1.74 -12.32
CA ILE A 84 15.61 2.11 -11.27
C ILE A 84 14.78 2.01 -10.00
N VAL A 85 14.93 0.88 -9.30
CA VAL A 85 14.26 0.65 -8.03
C VAL A 85 14.88 1.64 -7.05
N PRO A 86 14.08 2.43 -6.32
CA PRO A 86 14.63 3.33 -5.32
C PRO A 86 15.48 2.54 -4.32
N PRO A 87 16.49 3.16 -3.67
CA PRO A 87 17.35 2.52 -2.69
C PRO A 87 16.60 2.28 -1.37
N LEU A 88 15.54 1.49 -1.41
CA LEU A 88 14.79 0.99 -0.27
C LEU A 88 15.43 -0.31 0.20
N LYS A 89 15.42 -0.54 1.51
CA LYS A 89 15.91 -1.79 2.12
C LYS A 89 15.34 -2.99 1.36
N PRO A 90 16.15 -3.96 0.89
CA PRO A 90 15.65 -5.15 0.20
C PRO A 90 14.50 -5.79 0.97
N LEU A 91 13.41 -6.09 0.25
CA LEU A 91 12.24 -6.69 0.85
C LEU A 91 12.37 -8.21 0.80
N ALA A 92 12.30 -8.83 1.98
CA ALA A 92 12.20 -10.27 2.15
C ALA A 92 10.93 -10.59 2.93
N VAL A 93 10.25 -11.66 2.52
CA VAL A 93 9.08 -12.21 3.21
C VAL A 93 9.39 -13.67 3.51
N ASP A 94 9.41 -14.01 4.80
CA ASP A 94 9.74 -15.35 5.25
C ASP A 94 8.78 -16.40 4.68
N GLY A 95 9.35 -17.50 4.20
CA GLY A 95 8.58 -18.58 3.57
C GLY A 95 8.04 -18.26 2.18
N CYS A 96 8.33 -17.08 1.61
CA CYS A 96 7.90 -16.71 0.27
C CYS A 96 9.07 -16.47 -0.68
N ARG A 97 8.86 -16.83 -1.95
CA ARG A 97 9.82 -16.59 -3.03
C ARG A 97 9.44 -15.32 -3.77
N LYS A 98 10.35 -14.35 -3.85
CA LYS A 98 10.16 -13.17 -4.70
C LYS A 98 10.12 -13.60 -6.17
N VAL A 99 9.06 -13.23 -6.87
CA VAL A 99 8.81 -13.61 -8.27
C VAL A 99 9.18 -12.48 -9.21
N VAL A 100 8.72 -11.27 -8.90
CA VAL A 100 9.01 -10.06 -9.68
C VAL A 100 9.17 -8.86 -8.77
N GLU A 101 9.95 -7.89 -9.21
CA GLU A 101 10.11 -6.60 -8.55
C GLU A 101 10.35 -5.53 -9.61
N PHE A 102 9.65 -4.41 -9.48
CA PHE A 102 9.81 -3.27 -10.40
C PHE A 102 9.54 -1.96 -9.68
N ALA A 103 10.12 -0.86 -10.19
CA ALA A 103 9.86 0.48 -9.68
C ALA A 103 8.41 0.90 -10.02
N ARG A 104 7.77 1.63 -9.11
CA ARG A 104 6.37 2.08 -9.20
C ARG A 104 6.24 3.46 -8.54
N GLY A 105 5.15 4.17 -8.84
CA GLY A 105 4.80 5.42 -8.19
C GLY A 105 5.13 6.60 -9.09
N TYR A 106 5.64 7.66 -8.48
CA TYR A 106 5.90 8.96 -9.11
C TYR A 106 7.39 9.25 -9.16
N THR A 107 7.80 10.02 -10.16
CA THR A 107 9.20 10.43 -10.32
C THR A 107 9.66 11.31 -9.16
N LEU A 108 10.84 11.02 -8.63
CA LEU A 108 11.54 11.88 -7.68
C LEU A 108 12.00 13.15 -8.38
N ARG A 109 11.91 14.30 -7.69
CA ARG A 109 12.21 15.60 -8.29
C ARG A 109 13.62 15.66 -8.87
N GLY A 110 13.72 16.00 -10.15
CA GLY A 110 15.01 16.11 -10.85
C GLY A 110 15.71 14.77 -11.08
N SER A 111 14.97 13.66 -11.07
CA SER A 111 15.48 12.31 -11.28
C SER A 111 14.66 11.56 -12.33
N SER A 112 15.14 10.40 -12.77
CA SER A 112 14.35 9.42 -13.53
C SER A 112 13.85 8.26 -12.65
N VAL A 113 14.17 8.28 -11.36
CA VAL A 113 13.82 7.24 -10.38
C VAL A 113 12.40 7.45 -9.87
N LEU A 114 11.62 6.37 -9.79
CA LEU A 114 10.30 6.39 -9.16
C LEU A 114 10.43 6.22 -7.64
N ASN A 115 9.50 6.81 -6.90
CA ASN A 115 9.54 6.86 -5.44
C ASN A 115 9.14 5.55 -4.76
N GLY A 116 8.68 4.55 -5.48
CA GLY A 116 8.26 3.29 -4.91
C GLY A 116 8.72 2.06 -5.68
N ARG A 117 8.40 0.91 -5.10
CA ARG A 117 8.59 -0.40 -5.69
C ARG A 117 7.34 -1.24 -5.48
N SER A 118 7.14 -2.19 -6.38
CA SER A 118 6.15 -3.27 -6.26
C SER A 118 6.89 -4.59 -6.32
N SER A 119 6.76 -5.41 -5.28
CA SER A 119 7.38 -6.72 -5.19
C SER A 119 6.29 -7.78 -5.03
N THR A 120 6.29 -8.79 -5.90
CA THR A 120 5.34 -9.91 -5.84
C THR A 120 6.03 -11.15 -5.32
N PHE A 121 5.41 -11.82 -4.38
CA PHE A 121 5.89 -13.02 -3.72
C PHE A 121 4.92 -14.18 -3.90
N ASP A 122 5.48 -15.34 -4.21
CA ASP A 122 4.78 -16.63 -4.23
C ASP A 122 5.07 -17.34 -2.90
N CYS A 123 4.02 -17.52 -2.09
CA CYS A 123 4.08 -18.10 -0.76
C CYS A 123 3.50 -19.53 -0.74
N GLY A 124 3.32 -20.16 -1.90
CA GLY A 124 2.76 -21.50 -2.06
C GLY A 124 1.24 -21.56 -1.93
N THR A 125 0.68 -21.11 -0.80
CA THR A 125 -0.78 -21.14 -0.54
C THR A 125 -1.47 -19.80 -0.79
N PHE A 126 -0.70 -18.73 -0.95
CA PHE A 126 -1.17 -17.40 -1.27
C PHE A 126 -0.12 -16.63 -2.05
N VAL A 127 -0.53 -15.50 -2.61
CA VAL A 127 0.35 -14.54 -3.28
C VAL A 127 0.32 -13.25 -2.49
N ALA A 128 1.49 -12.66 -2.27
CA ALA A 128 1.61 -11.34 -1.66
C ALA A 128 2.15 -10.34 -2.67
N ILE A 129 1.49 -9.20 -2.83
CA ILE A 129 2.03 -8.03 -3.53
C ILE A 129 2.30 -6.96 -2.48
N VAL A 130 3.53 -6.49 -2.42
CA VAL A 130 3.95 -5.44 -1.49
C VAL A 130 4.38 -4.22 -2.30
N VAL A 131 3.69 -3.11 -2.08
CA VAL A 131 4.01 -1.81 -2.66
C VAL A 131 4.54 -0.90 -1.57
N ASP A 132 5.78 -0.44 -1.72
CA ASP A 132 6.51 0.37 -0.74
C ASP A 132 6.94 1.68 -1.41
N GLU A 133 6.47 2.81 -0.87
CA GLU A 133 6.61 4.14 -1.46
C GLU A 133 7.27 5.10 -0.47
N ASP A 134 8.34 5.76 -0.92
CA ASP A 134 9.05 6.82 -0.22
C ASP A 134 8.41 8.18 -0.55
N PHE A 135 7.78 8.78 0.45
CA PHE A 135 7.26 10.15 0.40
C PHE A 135 8.16 11.13 1.16
N GLY A 136 9.26 10.66 1.76
CA GLY A 136 10.25 11.50 2.43
C GLY A 136 11.11 12.31 1.45
N ARG A 137 11.03 11.99 0.16
CA ARG A 137 11.74 12.69 -0.92
C ARG A 137 10.79 13.56 -1.74
N PRO A 138 11.24 14.73 -2.22
CA PRO A 138 10.45 15.56 -3.13
C PRO A 138 10.11 14.79 -4.40
N LEU A 139 8.84 14.88 -4.82
CA LEU A 139 8.36 14.31 -6.09
C LEU A 139 8.27 15.41 -7.15
N ASP A 140 8.15 15.01 -8.42
CA ASP A 140 7.85 15.89 -9.56
C ASP A 140 6.34 16.21 -9.67
N VAL A 141 5.48 15.40 -9.05
CA VAL A 141 4.06 15.72 -8.86
C VAL A 141 3.66 15.79 -7.39
N LEU A 142 2.75 16.72 -7.06
CA LEU A 142 2.19 16.82 -5.72
C LEU A 142 1.21 15.67 -5.52
N THR A 143 1.57 14.75 -4.63
CA THR A 143 0.84 13.50 -4.39
C THR A 143 0.66 13.29 -2.91
N VAL A 144 -0.49 12.72 -2.54
CA VAL A 144 -0.75 12.24 -1.18
C VAL A 144 -1.10 10.76 -1.17
N SER A 145 -0.74 10.06 -0.09
CA SER A 145 -1.16 8.69 0.23
C SER A 145 -1.78 8.66 1.61
N GLY A 146 -2.89 7.97 1.78
CA GLY A 146 -3.62 8.03 3.04
C GLY A 146 -4.85 7.15 3.16
N PHE A 147 -5.55 7.34 4.28
CA PHE A 147 -6.79 6.68 4.66
C PHE A 147 -7.99 7.61 4.50
N ASP A 148 -9.12 7.01 4.18
CA ASP A 148 -10.41 7.68 4.29
C ASP A 148 -10.66 8.08 5.76
N PRO A 149 -11.29 9.25 6.05
CA PRO A 149 -11.78 9.56 7.40
C PRO A 149 -12.60 8.45 8.06
N ALA A 150 -13.32 7.64 7.26
CA ALA A 150 -14.14 6.54 7.73
C ALA A 150 -13.36 5.22 7.91
N ASP A 151 -12.11 5.14 7.45
CA ASP A 151 -11.26 3.98 7.71
C ASP A 151 -10.93 3.92 9.20
N MET A 152 -11.25 2.79 9.82
CA MET A 152 -10.72 2.49 11.14
C MET A 152 -9.25 2.09 11.01
N ALA A 153 -8.37 3.01 11.40
CA ALA A 153 -6.94 2.76 11.46
C ALA A 153 -6.48 2.47 12.89
N ALA A 154 -5.64 1.44 13.04
CA ALA A 154 -4.89 1.19 14.27
C ALA A 154 -3.47 1.76 14.13
N VAL A 155 -2.85 2.14 15.25
CA VAL A 155 -1.43 2.52 15.25
C VAL A 155 -0.59 1.26 15.40
N VAL A 156 0.24 0.96 14.40
CA VAL A 156 1.12 -0.21 14.35
C VAL A 156 2.50 0.22 13.83
N ASN A 157 3.57 -0.13 14.55
CA ASN A 157 4.96 0.18 14.18
C ASN A 157 5.20 1.66 13.82
N GLY A 158 4.56 2.58 14.55
CA GLY A 158 4.70 4.02 14.34
C GLY A 158 3.98 4.58 13.11
N GLY A 159 3.13 3.80 12.45
CA GLY A 159 2.24 4.26 11.39
C GLY A 159 0.78 3.90 11.66
N ALA A 160 -0.13 4.55 10.95
CA ALA A 160 -1.54 4.18 10.91
C ALA A 160 -1.72 3.00 9.94
N LEU A 161 -2.54 2.01 10.31
CA LEU A 161 -2.81 0.79 9.57
C LEU A 161 -4.32 0.60 9.41
N ALA A 162 -4.80 0.47 8.17
CA ALA A 162 -6.13 -0.04 7.86
C ALA A 162 -6.04 -1.38 7.13
N ARG A 163 -7.05 -2.23 7.34
CA ARG A 163 -7.19 -3.52 6.67
C ARG A 163 -8.54 -3.60 5.97
N SER A 164 -8.56 -4.13 4.75
CA SER A 164 -9.80 -4.44 4.03
C SER A 164 -9.87 -5.90 3.62
N PHE A 165 -11.07 -6.46 3.67
CA PHE A 165 -11.36 -7.86 3.41
C PHE A 165 -12.26 -7.97 2.19
N ARG A 166 -11.83 -8.70 1.17
CA ARG A 166 -12.56 -8.86 -0.09
C ARG A 166 -12.77 -10.33 -0.40
N LEU A 167 -13.95 -10.63 -0.93
CA LEU A 167 -14.35 -11.97 -1.37
C LEU A 167 -14.72 -11.91 -2.85
N GLY A 168 -13.97 -12.61 -3.69
CA GLY A 168 -14.27 -12.78 -5.10
C GLY A 168 -15.44 -13.74 -5.32
N LYS A 169 -16.14 -13.59 -6.46
CA LYS A 169 -17.22 -14.50 -6.87
C LYS A 169 -16.78 -15.97 -6.95
N THR A 170 -15.51 -16.22 -7.25
CA THR A 170 -14.91 -17.57 -7.34
C THR A 170 -14.55 -18.18 -5.99
N GLY A 171 -14.72 -17.45 -4.88
CA GLY A 171 -14.32 -17.89 -3.54
C GLY A 171 -12.89 -17.47 -3.14
N ALA A 172 -12.13 -16.87 -4.06
CA ALA A 172 -10.85 -16.25 -3.76
C ALA A 172 -11.02 -15.17 -2.69
N LYS A 173 -10.09 -15.11 -1.74
CA LYS A 173 -10.08 -14.14 -0.64
C LYS A 173 -8.88 -13.24 -0.77
N GLU A 174 -9.09 -11.96 -0.48
CA GLU A 174 -8.03 -10.97 -0.44
C GLU A 174 -8.08 -10.19 0.88
N VAL A 175 -6.91 -9.99 1.48
CA VAL A 175 -6.71 -9.04 2.58
C VAL A 175 -5.75 -7.97 2.11
N VAL A 176 -6.17 -6.71 2.19
CA VAL A 176 -5.33 -5.56 1.83
C VAL A 176 -5.00 -4.78 3.08
N TYR A 177 -3.71 -4.61 3.35
CA TYR A 177 -3.17 -3.72 4.36
C TYR A 177 -2.78 -2.42 3.67
N ARG A 178 -3.16 -1.30 4.29
CA ARG A 178 -2.63 0.02 3.96
C ARG A 178 -2.01 0.56 5.22
N TRP A 179 -0.72 0.83 5.19
CA TRP A 179 0.03 1.37 6.31
C TRP A 179 0.72 2.65 5.88
N VAL A 180 0.58 3.70 6.67
CA VAL A 180 1.09 5.03 6.35
C VAL A 180 1.74 5.63 7.59
N ARG A 181 2.94 6.16 7.41
CA ARG A 181 3.65 6.96 8.44
C ARG A 181 4.32 8.16 7.76
N PRO A 182 4.77 9.18 8.51
CA PRO A 182 5.51 10.30 7.92
C PRO A 182 6.63 9.84 6.97
N GLY A 183 6.54 10.29 5.71
CA GLY A 183 7.52 9.99 4.66
C GLY A 183 7.46 8.59 4.04
N ARG A 184 6.52 7.71 4.41
CA ARG A 184 6.45 6.36 3.85
C ARG A 184 5.02 5.81 3.80
N ALA A 185 4.68 5.14 2.69
CA ALA A 185 3.44 4.40 2.56
C ALA A 185 3.73 2.96 2.12
N LEU A 186 2.96 2.01 2.66
CA LEU A 186 3.07 0.59 2.37
C LEU A 186 1.67 0.03 2.09
N THR A 187 1.53 -0.71 1.00
CA THR A 187 0.35 -1.54 0.72
C THR A 187 0.78 -2.99 0.63
N ILE A 188 0.08 -3.88 1.33
CA ILE A 188 0.29 -5.34 1.24
C ILE A 188 -1.03 -5.96 0.81
N GLU A 189 -1.06 -6.58 -0.35
CA GLU A 189 -2.21 -7.31 -0.88
C GLU A 189 -1.91 -8.81 -0.78
N LEU A 190 -2.71 -9.55 -0.02
CA LEU A 190 -2.60 -11.01 0.08
C LEU A 190 -3.82 -11.66 -0.53
N THR A 191 -3.62 -12.46 -1.58
CA THR A 191 -4.71 -13.18 -2.26
C THR A 191 -4.51 -14.69 -2.18
N SER A 192 -5.57 -15.42 -1.85
CA SER A 192 -5.55 -16.88 -1.79
C SER A 192 -6.89 -17.49 -2.20
N ASP A 193 -6.79 -18.60 -2.91
CA ASP A 193 -7.92 -19.47 -3.24
C ASP A 193 -8.16 -20.55 -2.16
N ALA A 194 -7.16 -20.81 -1.30
CA ALA A 194 -7.16 -21.93 -0.36
C ALA A 194 -7.28 -21.50 1.12
N ASN A 195 -6.70 -20.35 1.46
CA ASN A 195 -6.63 -19.89 2.86
C ASN A 195 -7.89 -19.16 3.31
N ASP A 196 -8.08 -19.12 4.62
CA ASP A 196 -9.06 -18.29 5.29
C ASP A 196 -8.49 -16.89 5.63
N TYR A 197 -9.37 -15.95 6.02
CA TYR A 197 -8.92 -14.61 6.40
C TYR A 197 -7.96 -14.60 7.60
N PRO A 198 -8.18 -15.37 8.69
CA PRO A 198 -7.22 -15.45 9.80
C PRO A 198 -5.80 -15.83 9.37
N THR A 199 -5.65 -16.78 8.44
CA THR A 199 -4.33 -17.17 7.92
C THR A 199 -3.69 -16.04 7.12
N LEU A 200 -4.46 -15.36 6.25
CA LEU A 200 -3.98 -14.21 5.49
C LEU A 200 -3.61 -13.03 6.39
N VAL A 201 -4.35 -12.80 7.48
CA VAL A 201 -4.05 -11.75 8.46
C VAL A 201 -2.73 -12.04 9.18
N ARG A 202 -2.51 -13.27 9.65
CA ARG A 202 -1.22 -13.64 10.28
C ARG A 202 -0.03 -13.43 9.33
N ALA A 203 -0.18 -13.80 8.06
CA ALA A 203 0.85 -13.57 7.05
C ALA A 203 1.07 -12.07 6.79
N GLY A 204 0.00 -11.29 6.66
CA GLY A 204 0.07 -9.84 6.47
C GLY A 204 0.73 -9.12 7.64
N ASP A 205 0.46 -9.56 8.87
CA ASP A 205 1.09 -9.01 10.08
C ASP A 205 2.59 -9.33 10.13
N ALA A 206 2.99 -10.55 9.76
CA ALA A 206 4.39 -10.94 9.67
C ALA A 206 5.15 -10.11 8.61
N ILE A 207 4.55 -9.92 7.42
CA ILE A 207 5.11 -9.07 6.37
C ILE A 207 5.23 -7.63 6.85
N LEU A 208 4.15 -7.06 7.41
CA LEU A 208 4.16 -5.69 7.90
C LEU A 208 5.30 -5.49 8.91
N ASN A 209 5.46 -6.41 9.87
CA ASN A 209 6.53 -6.36 10.84
C ASN A 209 7.91 -6.46 10.18
N SER A 210 8.13 -7.36 9.20
CA SER A 210 9.44 -7.46 8.55
C SER A 210 9.83 -6.18 7.79
N VAL A 211 8.85 -5.47 7.22
CA VAL A 211 9.09 -4.24 6.44
C VAL A 211 9.25 -2.99 7.32
N THR A 212 8.56 -2.95 8.46
CA THR A 212 8.39 -1.72 9.26
C THR A 212 9.11 -1.73 10.61
N SER A 213 9.60 -2.87 11.11
CA SER A 213 10.30 -2.98 12.41
C SER A 213 11.78 -2.57 12.36
N GLY A 214 12.11 -1.55 11.57
CA GLY A 214 13.48 -1.04 11.39
C GLY A 214 13.68 0.34 11.98
#